data_AF-A0A6I7PTB5-F1
#
_entry.id   AF-A0A6I7PTB5-F1
#
_cell.length_a   1.000
_cell.length_b   1.000
_cell.length_c   1.000
_cell.angle_alpha   90.00
_cell.angle_beta   90.00
_cell.angle_gamma   90.00
#
_symmetry.space_group_name_H-M   'P 1'
#
loop_
_entity.id
_entity.type
_entity.pdbx_description
1 polymer ?
#
loop_
_entity_poly.entity_id
_entity_poly.type
_entity_poly.pdbx_seq_one_letter_code
_entity_poly.pdbx_strand_id
1 'polypeptide(L)'
;MARFSGLRRPDASARAACPGLGWGIFYISRYIYIVYPRRPPGARPKSTAMTNPPIKRHEALQPFSREHLLGLSVARDLRQAPEAGREASHEAVDRLLRLWGDELQGHFHDEERLLTPIIDDPALLKRLTNEHTHIAALTTEAREARARNTAPDDALIRALGDALHDHIRWEERVLFPAIEHALTPEAAASLGRETAQFSQTRVGARTAAERRTLDEPCGTRWDLPASSQDRAEP
;
A
#
# COMPACT_ATOMS: atom_id res chain seq x y z
N MET A 1 -83.51 26.88 -27.33
CA MET A 1 -83.74 26.62 -25.89
C MET A 1 -82.55 25.86 -25.34
N ALA A 2 -81.94 26.39 -24.27
CA ALA A 2 -80.66 25.97 -23.73
C ALA A 2 -80.75 24.67 -22.91
N ARG A 3 -79.68 23.86 -22.94
CA ARG A 3 -78.78 23.66 -21.77
C ARG A 3 -77.56 22.82 -22.13
N PHE A 4 -76.43 23.32 -21.64
CA PHE A 4 -75.07 22.80 -21.70
C PHE A 4 -74.94 21.39 -21.08
N SER A 5 -74.16 20.52 -21.71
CA SER A 5 -73.49 19.40 -21.06
C SER A 5 -72.13 19.21 -21.74
N GLY A 6 -71.08 19.54 -21.01
CA GLY A 6 -69.71 19.61 -21.51
C GLY A 6 -69.11 18.23 -21.78
N LEU A 7 -68.57 18.07 -22.99
CA LEU A 7 -67.65 17.00 -23.33
C LEU A 7 -66.31 17.21 -22.60
N ARG A 8 -65.91 16.24 -21.78
CA ARG A 8 -64.50 16.03 -21.41
C ARG A 8 -63.97 14.84 -22.21
N ARG A 9 -62.93 15.08 -23.02
CA ARG A 9 -61.98 14.10 -23.54
C ARG A 9 -60.64 14.29 -22.77
N PRO A 10 -59.61 13.48 -23.05
CA PRO A 10 -59.36 12.16 -22.51
C PRO A 10 -58.17 12.18 -21.53
N ASP A 11 -58.05 11.12 -20.73
CA ASP A 11 -56.92 10.84 -19.86
C ASP A 11 -55.70 10.32 -20.66
N ALA A 12 -54.51 10.46 -20.08
CA ALA A 12 -53.16 10.13 -20.55
C ALA A 12 -52.29 11.33 -20.96
N SER A 13 -51.77 12.05 -19.96
CA SER A 13 -50.44 12.67 -20.08
C SER A 13 -49.60 12.38 -18.84
N ALA A 14 -48.43 11.82 -19.12
CA ALA A 14 -47.42 11.42 -18.17
C ALA A 14 -46.99 12.60 -17.29
N ARG A 15 -46.89 12.36 -15.97
CA ARG A 15 -46.19 13.27 -15.07
C ARG A 15 -44.68 13.14 -15.30
N ALA A 16 -44.09 14.30 -15.56
CA ALA A 16 -42.66 14.54 -15.59
C ALA A 16 -42.01 14.27 -14.22
N ALA A 17 -40.82 13.69 -14.25
CA ALA A 17 -39.80 13.84 -13.22
C ALA A 17 -38.43 13.96 -13.94
N CYS A 18 -37.78 15.11 -13.79
CA CYS A 18 -36.39 15.36 -14.17
C CYS A 18 -35.47 15.15 -12.93
N PRO A 19 -34.14 15.35 -13.00
CA PRO A 19 -33.16 14.27 -13.01
C PRO A 19 -32.27 14.24 -11.75
N GLY A 20 -31.71 13.07 -11.44
CA GLY A 20 -30.72 12.88 -10.37
C GLY A 20 -29.62 11.93 -10.83
N LEU A 21 -28.38 12.36 -10.66
CA LEU A 21 -27.15 11.81 -11.23
C LEU A 21 -26.80 10.40 -10.74
N GLY A 22 -26.35 9.54 -11.66
CA GLY A 22 -25.64 8.29 -11.37
C GLY A 22 -24.40 8.22 -12.26
N TRP A 23 -23.23 8.49 -11.67
CA TRP A 23 -21.93 8.43 -12.34
C TRP A 23 -21.56 6.97 -12.58
N GLY A 24 -21.79 6.49 -13.79
CA GLY A 24 -21.14 5.29 -14.31
C GLY A 24 -19.79 5.66 -14.91
N ILE A 25 -18.70 5.19 -14.30
CA ILE A 25 -17.42 5.06 -14.99
C ILE A 25 -16.97 3.61 -14.84
N PHE A 26 -17.36 2.80 -15.82
CA PHE A 26 -16.64 1.60 -16.21
C PHE A 26 -15.48 2.03 -17.09
N TYR A 27 -14.21 1.88 -16.65
CA TYR A 27 -13.11 1.73 -17.61
C TYR A 27 -11.86 1.05 -17.02
N ILE A 28 -11.74 -0.26 -17.32
CA ILE A 28 -10.58 -1.05 -17.76
C ILE A 28 -9.18 -0.74 -17.19
N SER A 29 -8.57 -1.73 -16.50
CA SER A 29 -7.28 -2.27 -16.93
C SER A 29 -7.10 -3.73 -16.50
N ARG A 30 -7.13 -4.61 -17.50
CA ARG A 30 -6.72 -6.03 -17.49
C ARG A 30 -5.29 -6.06 -18.05
N TYR A 31 -4.55 -7.18 -17.86
CA TYR A 31 -3.13 -7.45 -18.21
C TYR A 31 -2.17 -7.18 -17.03
N ILE A 32 -1.43 -8.13 -16.44
CA ILE A 32 -0.89 -9.41 -16.93
C ILE A 32 -0.95 -10.44 -15.80
N TYR A 33 -1.78 -11.48 -15.93
CA TYR A 33 -1.59 -12.73 -15.17
C TYR A 33 -0.53 -13.56 -15.88
N ILE A 34 0.67 -13.66 -15.33
CA ILE A 34 1.59 -14.74 -15.71
C ILE A 34 1.03 -16.03 -15.11
N VAL A 35 0.37 -16.82 -15.96
CA VAL A 35 -0.07 -18.18 -15.61
C VAL A 35 1.18 -19.06 -15.52
N TYR A 36 1.61 -19.41 -14.31
CA TYR A 36 2.54 -20.52 -14.11
C TYR A 36 1.78 -21.83 -14.35
N PRO A 37 2.24 -22.74 -15.25
CA PRO A 37 1.59 -24.03 -15.42
C PRO A 37 1.65 -24.83 -14.12
N ARG A 38 0.51 -25.42 -13.71
CA ARG A 38 0.46 -26.38 -12.60
C ARG A 38 1.34 -27.59 -12.95
N ARG A 39 2.38 -27.82 -12.16
CA ARG A 39 3.28 -28.97 -12.28
C ARG A 39 2.48 -30.25 -11.98
N PRO A 40 2.53 -31.28 -12.84
CA PRO A 40 1.86 -32.56 -12.56
C PRO A 40 2.50 -33.24 -11.34
N PRO A 41 1.73 -33.97 -10.52
CA PRO A 41 2.25 -34.65 -9.34
C PRO A 41 3.05 -35.89 -9.78
N GLY A 42 4.38 -35.82 -9.67
CA GLY A 42 5.25 -36.96 -9.94
C GLY A 42 6.73 -36.63 -9.80
N ALA A 43 7.39 -37.30 -8.84
CA ALA A 43 8.83 -37.33 -8.57
C ALA A 43 9.51 -35.96 -8.27
N ARG A 44 9.82 -35.72 -6.98
CA ARG A 44 10.75 -34.66 -6.56
C ARG A 44 12.18 -35.05 -6.96
N PRO A 45 12.87 -34.31 -7.85
CA PRO A 45 14.31 -34.45 -7.97
C PRO A 45 14.97 -33.95 -6.67
N LYS A 46 16.04 -34.63 -6.25
CA LYS A 46 16.82 -34.24 -5.06
C LYS A 46 17.29 -32.79 -5.21
N SER A 47 17.02 -31.96 -4.21
CA SER A 47 17.28 -30.52 -4.25
C SER A 47 18.78 -30.24 -4.33
N THR A 48 19.29 -29.90 -5.51
CA THR A 48 20.43 -28.99 -5.59
C THR A 48 19.90 -27.63 -5.16
N ALA A 49 20.38 -27.11 -4.04
CA ALA A 49 20.03 -25.77 -3.57
C ALA A 49 20.40 -24.75 -4.66
N MET A 50 19.42 -24.34 -5.47
CA MET A 50 19.56 -23.17 -6.32
C MET A 50 19.48 -21.96 -5.41
N THR A 51 20.62 -21.58 -4.84
CA THR A 51 20.78 -20.28 -4.21
C THR A 51 20.78 -19.24 -5.32
N ASN A 52 19.61 -18.66 -5.64
CA ASN A 52 19.62 -17.42 -6.41
C ASN A 52 20.44 -16.41 -5.61
N PRO A 53 21.57 -15.92 -6.14
CA PRO A 53 22.37 -14.96 -5.41
C PRO A 53 21.50 -13.74 -5.06
N PRO A 54 21.69 -13.13 -3.88
CA PRO A 54 21.01 -11.89 -3.54
C PRO A 54 21.22 -10.87 -4.67
N ILE A 55 20.15 -10.20 -5.09
CA ILE A 55 20.27 -9.14 -6.08
C ILE A 55 21.15 -8.05 -5.46
N LYS A 56 22.30 -7.77 -6.06
CA LYS A 56 23.20 -6.72 -5.60
C LYS A 56 22.74 -5.40 -6.20
N ARG A 57 22.42 -4.43 -5.34
CA ARG A 57 22.08 -3.07 -5.74
C ARG A 57 23.28 -2.15 -5.77
N HIS A 58 23.16 -1.10 -6.57
CA HIS A 58 23.98 0.09 -6.46
C HIS A 58 24.03 0.57 -5.00
N GLU A 59 25.19 0.99 -4.52
CA GLU A 59 25.43 1.29 -3.10
C GLU A 59 24.42 2.28 -2.51
N ALA A 60 24.06 3.29 -3.29
CA ALA A 60 23.06 4.31 -2.92
C ALA A 60 21.63 3.76 -2.74
N LEU A 61 21.29 2.60 -3.31
CA LEU A 61 19.96 1.97 -3.18
C LEU A 61 19.93 0.83 -2.16
N GLN A 62 21.09 0.31 -1.75
CA GLN A 62 21.15 -0.76 -0.75
C GLN A 62 20.45 -0.42 0.58
N PRO A 63 20.43 0.83 1.08
CA PRO A 63 19.67 1.19 2.27
C PRO A 63 18.18 0.85 2.17
N PHE A 64 17.50 1.21 1.08
CA PHE A 64 16.10 0.85 0.84
C PHE A 64 15.90 -0.68 0.79
N SER A 65 16.76 -1.38 0.04
CA SER A 65 16.70 -2.85 -0.03
C SER A 65 16.93 -3.56 1.30
N ARG A 66 17.63 -2.95 2.26
CA ARG A 66 17.80 -3.54 3.60
C ARG A 66 16.52 -3.41 4.42
N GLU A 67 15.83 -2.28 4.33
CA GLU A 67 14.55 -2.04 5.02
C GLU A 67 13.44 -2.99 4.50
N HIS A 68 13.49 -3.38 3.22
CA HIS A 68 12.62 -4.40 2.64
C HIS A 68 12.64 -5.77 3.34
N LEU A 69 13.72 -6.13 4.05
CA LEU A 69 13.82 -7.43 4.71
C LEU A 69 12.75 -7.60 5.79
N LEU A 70 12.48 -6.55 6.57
CA LEU A 70 11.47 -6.57 7.62
C LEU A 70 10.06 -6.53 7.02
N GLY A 71 9.85 -5.71 5.98
CA GLY A 71 8.60 -5.69 5.20
C GLY A 71 8.23 -7.05 4.63
N LEU A 72 9.17 -7.74 3.97
CA LEU A 72 8.93 -9.10 3.43
C LEU A 72 8.67 -10.14 4.51
N SER A 73 9.28 -9.99 5.69
CA SER A 73 8.99 -10.86 6.83
C SER A 73 7.56 -10.65 7.32
N VAL A 74 7.11 -9.40 7.51
CA VAL A 74 5.74 -9.09 7.92
C VAL A 74 4.73 -9.54 6.87
N ALA A 75 5.02 -9.30 5.59
CA ALA A 75 4.18 -9.73 4.49
C ALA A 75 3.98 -11.26 4.46
N ARG A 76 5.03 -12.04 4.78
CA ARG A 76 4.92 -13.50 4.92
C ARG A 76 3.99 -13.87 6.08
N ASP A 77 4.17 -13.27 7.24
CA ASP A 77 3.37 -13.58 8.43
C ASP A 77 1.88 -13.31 8.16
N LEU A 78 1.56 -12.14 7.59
CA LEU A 78 0.20 -11.77 7.20
C LEU A 78 -0.43 -12.80 6.24
N ARG A 79 0.33 -13.31 5.27
CA ARG A 79 -0.18 -14.28 4.29
C ARG A 79 -0.47 -15.67 4.87
N GLN A 80 0.14 -16.01 6.01
CA GLN A 80 0.05 -17.33 6.66
C GLN A 80 -0.85 -17.32 7.90
N ALA A 81 -1.08 -16.15 8.49
CA ALA A 81 -1.81 -16.01 9.73
C ALA A 81 -3.29 -16.47 9.66
N PRO A 82 -4.04 -16.20 8.56
CA PRO A 82 -5.42 -16.69 8.43
C PRO A 82 -5.54 -18.22 8.54
N GLU A 83 -4.57 -18.97 8.01
CA GLU A 83 -4.54 -20.44 8.12
C GLU A 83 -4.23 -20.93 9.54
N ALA A 84 -3.51 -20.13 10.32
CA ALA A 84 -3.11 -20.46 11.69
C ALA A 84 -4.18 -20.07 12.73
N GLY A 85 -5.20 -19.31 12.33
CA GLY A 85 -6.35 -18.94 13.14
C GLY A 85 -6.29 -17.52 13.69
N ARG A 86 -7.36 -17.13 14.40
CA ARG A 86 -7.62 -15.74 14.81
C ARG A 86 -6.48 -15.09 15.58
N GLU A 87 -5.87 -15.82 16.50
CA GLU A 87 -4.83 -15.25 17.37
C GLU A 87 -3.55 -14.98 16.59
N ALA A 88 -3.20 -15.84 15.64
CA ALA A 88 -2.10 -15.58 14.70
C ALA A 88 -2.41 -14.37 13.80
N SER A 89 -3.66 -14.23 13.32
CA SER A 89 -4.13 -13.06 12.58
C SER A 89 -3.97 -11.77 13.37
N HIS A 90 -4.33 -11.79 14.66
CA HIS A 90 -4.13 -10.66 15.57
C HIS A 90 -2.66 -10.30 15.75
N GLU A 91 -1.80 -11.29 15.99
CA GLU A 91 -0.36 -11.08 16.17
C GLU A 91 0.30 -10.52 14.91
N ALA A 92 -0.07 -11.02 13.73
CA ALA A 92 0.44 -10.55 12.45
C ALA A 92 0.04 -9.09 12.18
N VAL A 93 -1.21 -8.71 12.45
CA VAL A 93 -1.68 -7.32 12.34
C VAL A 93 -0.96 -6.42 13.34
N ASP A 94 -0.78 -6.83 14.59
CA ASP A 94 -0.04 -6.03 15.58
C ASP A 94 1.42 -5.82 15.16
N ARG A 95 2.03 -6.84 14.57
CA ARG A 95 3.40 -6.75 14.05
C ARG A 95 3.47 -5.78 12.88
N LEU A 96 2.50 -5.81 11.96
CA LEU A 96 2.39 -4.83 10.88
C LEU A 96 2.24 -3.42 11.43
N LEU A 97 1.33 -3.18 12.38
CA LEU A 97 1.07 -1.85 12.92
C LEU A 97 2.28 -1.24 13.64
N ARG A 98 3.08 -2.07 14.33
CA ARG A 98 4.38 -1.65 14.89
C ARG A 98 5.37 -1.30 13.78
N LEU A 99 5.56 -2.19 12.80
CA LEU A 99 6.46 -1.92 11.67
C LEU A 99 6.04 -0.66 10.90
N TRP A 100 4.73 -0.43 10.76
CA TRP A 100 4.19 0.74 10.08
C TRP A 100 4.66 2.05 10.72
N GLY A 101 4.46 2.19 12.03
CA GLY A 101 4.85 3.41 12.76
C GLY A 101 6.35 3.56 12.96
N ASP A 102 7.07 2.45 13.13
CA ASP A 102 8.51 2.50 13.41
C ASP A 102 9.35 2.70 12.14
N GLU A 103 8.95 2.10 11.00
CA GLU A 103 9.82 2.01 9.82
C GLU A 103 9.11 2.26 8.48
N LEU A 104 7.99 1.57 8.21
CA LEU A 104 7.43 1.48 6.84
C LEU A 104 6.89 2.80 6.31
N GLN A 105 6.27 3.62 7.18
CA GLN A 105 5.79 4.96 6.79
C GLN A 105 6.96 5.90 6.43
N GLY A 106 8.04 5.85 7.20
CA GLY A 106 9.24 6.62 6.92
C GLY A 106 9.97 6.15 5.66
N HIS A 107 9.99 4.83 5.44
CA HIS A 107 10.53 4.21 4.24
C HIS A 107 9.83 4.72 2.97
N PHE A 108 8.51 4.62 2.89
CA PHE A 108 7.73 5.13 1.75
C PHE A 108 7.92 6.64 1.53
N HIS A 109 8.01 7.40 2.62
CA HIS A 109 8.29 8.84 2.53
C HIS A 109 9.66 9.11 1.89
N ASP A 110 10.70 8.39 2.31
CA ASP A 110 12.03 8.57 1.74
C ASP A 110 12.10 8.11 0.28
N GLU A 111 11.40 7.05 -0.09
CA GLU A 111 11.33 6.60 -1.49
C GLU A 111 10.67 7.66 -2.37
N GLU A 112 9.50 8.17 -1.96
CA GLU A 112 8.83 9.24 -2.72
C GLU A 112 9.68 10.51 -2.79
N ARG A 113 10.37 10.88 -1.71
CA ARG A 113 11.20 12.09 -1.64
C ARG A 113 12.48 11.97 -2.48
N LEU A 114 13.17 10.83 -2.39
CA LEU A 114 14.52 10.66 -2.91
C LEU A 114 14.57 9.98 -4.27
N LEU A 115 13.62 9.08 -4.57
CA LEU A 115 13.64 8.30 -5.81
C LEU A 115 12.81 8.97 -6.91
N THR A 116 11.68 9.62 -6.59
CA THR A 116 10.85 10.34 -7.57
C THR A 116 11.64 11.30 -8.48
N PRO A 117 12.61 12.08 -7.99
CA PRO A 117 13.40 12.97 -8.85
C PRO A 117 14.29 12.25 -9.88
N ILE A 118 14.51 10.95 -9.72
CA ILE A 118 15.38 10.11 -10.57
C ILE A 118 14.53 9.26 -11.54
N ILE A 119 13.24 9.05 -11.23
CA ILE A 119 12.34 8.22 -12.04
C ILE A 119 11.86 9.03 -13.25
N ASP A 120 12.42 8.75 -14.42
CA ASP A 120 12.02 9.38 -15.68
C ASP A 120 10.72 8.82 -16.27
N ASP A 121 10.32 7.60 -15.92
CA ASP A 121 9.11 6.95 -16.43
C ASP A 121 7.87 7.34 -15.59
N PRO A 122 6.90 8.10 -16.15
CA PRO A 122 5.71 8.50 -15.43
C PRO A 122 4.84 7.31 -14.97
N ALA A 123 4.90 6.17 -15.66
CA ALA A 123 4.16 4.98 -15.28
C ALA A 123 4.74 4.33 -14.01
N LEU A 124 6.07 4.31 -13.87
CA LEU A 124 6.74 3.82 -12.65
C LEU A 124 6.43 4.73 -11.46
N LEU A 125 6.52 6.06 -11.65
CA LEU A 125 6.20 7.03 -10.61
C LEU A 125 4.74 6.92 -10.14
N LYS A 126 3.81 6.82 -11.09
CA LYS A 126 2.39 6.64 -10.79
C LYS A 126 2.14 5.33 -10.04
N ARG A 127 2.86 4.26 -10.39
CA ARG A 127 2.73 2.97 -9.72
C ARG A 127 3.24 3.03 -8.27
N LEU A 128 4.42 3.59 -8.05
CA LEU A 128 5.02 3.77 -6.72
C LEU A 128 4.03 4.46 -5.76
N THR A 129 3.59 5.66 -6.14
CA THR A 129 2.69 6.48 -5.32
C THR A 129 1.31 5.85 -5.10
N ASN A 130 0.78 5.11 -6.09
CA ASN A 130 -0.49 4.41 -5.94
C ASN A 130 -0.38 3.18 -5.02
N GLU A 131 0.69 2.39 -5.14
CA GLU A 131 0.90 1.23 -4.26
C GLU A 131 1.11 1.67 -2.80
N HIS A 132 1.87 2.74 -2.56
CA HIS A 132 1.99 3.35 -1.23
C HIS A 132 0.63 3.79 -0.66
N THR A 133 -0.15 4.51 -1.48
CA THR A 133 -1.51 4.94 -1.10
C THR A 133 -2.39 3.75 -0.72
N HIS A 134 -2.32 2.68 -1.51
CA HIS A 134 -3.12 1.49 -1.31
C HIS A 134 -2.73 0.76 -0.01
N ILE A 135 -1.44 0.54 0.23
CA ILE A 135 -0.95 -0.13 1.44
C ILE A 135 -1.28 0.71 2.69
N ALA A 136 -1.16 2.05 2.62
CA ALA A 136 -1.53 2.93 3.72
C ALA A 136 -3.04 2.84 4.05
N ALA A 137 -3.90 2.78 3.04
CA ALA A 137 -5.34 2.63 3.22
C ALA A 137 -5.69 1.29 3.89
N LEU A 138 -5.14 0.19 3.41
CA LEU A 138 -5.34 -1.13 4.02
C LEU A 138 -4.82 -1.18 5.47
N THR A 139 -3.69 -0.53 5.75
CA THR A 139 -3.12 -0.48 7.10
C THR A 139 -4.03 0.31 8.03
N THR A 140 -4.63 1.40 7.54
CA THR A 140 -5.62 2.18 8.29
C THR A 140 -6.84 1.34 8.63
N GLU A 141 -7.37 0.60 7.67
CA GLU A 141 -8.50 -0.31 7.88
C GLU A 141 -8.18 -1.39 8.93
N ALA A 142 -6.99 -1.99 8.87
CA ALA A 142 -6.54 -2.97 9.86
C ALA A 142 -6.36 -2.35 11.26
N ARG A 143 -5.84 -1.12 11.36
CA ARG A 143 -5.73 -0.37 12.61
C ARG A 143 -7.10 -0.15 13.24
N GLU A 144 -8.08 0.27 12.44
CA GLU A 144 -9.45 0.50 12.90
C GLU A 144 -10.14 -0.80 13.34
N ALA A 145 -10.01 -1.88 12.54
CA ALA A 145 -10.52 -3.19 12.91
C ALA A 145 -9.94 -3.68 14.24
N ARG A 146 -8.63 -3.44 14.45
CA ARG A 146 -7.97 -3.79 15.70
C ARG A 146 -8.43 -2.92 16.87
N ALA A 147 -8.63 -1.62 16.67
CA ALA A 147 -9.13 -0.71 17.70
C ALA A 147 -10.54 -1.07 18.18
N ARG A 148 -11.39 -1.60 17.29
CA ARG A 148 -12.73 -2.10 17.63
C ARG A 148 -12.73 -3.49 18.29
N ASN A 149 -11.55 -4.09 18.49
CA ASN A 149 -11.38 -5.47 18.95
C ASN A 149 -12.20 -6.49 18.14
N THR A 150 -12.41 -6.19 16.85
CA THR A 150 -13.03 -7.12 15.90
C THR A 150 -11.95 -7.99 15.29
N ALA A 151 -12.27 -9.26 15.03
CA ALA A 151 -11.36 -10.11 14.27
C ALA A 151 -11.09 -9.46 12.91
N PRO A 152 -9.84 -9.16 12.54
CA PRO A 152 -9.52 -8.64 11.24
C PRO A 152 -9.96 -9.65 10.19
N ASP A 153 -10.67 -9.18 9.16
CA ASP A 153 -11.15 -10.02 8.07
C ASP A 153 -9.94 -10.70 7.41
N ASP A 154 -9.96 -12.03 7.30
CA ASP A 154 -8.90 -12.81 6.64
C ASP A 154 -8.62 -12.30 5.22
N ALA A 155 -9.64 -11.76 4.54
CA ALA A 155 -9.47 -11.14 3.23
C ALA A 155 -8.61 -9.87 3.30
N LEU A 156 -8.83 -9.01 4.29
CA LEU A 156 -8.02 -7.80 4.53
C LEU A 156 -6.57 -8.15 4.87
N ILE A 157 -6.35 -9.15 5.73
CA ILE A 157 -5.01 -9.57 6.14
C ILE A 157 -4.23 -10.12 4.93
N ARG A 158 -4.87 -10.94 4.09
CA ARG A 158 -4.26 -11.44 2.85
C ARG A 158 -3.97 -10.31 1.87
N ALA A 159 -4.91 -9.39 1.69
CA ALA A 159 -4.73 -8.23 0.83
C ALA A 159 -3.53 -7.38 1.26
N LEU A 160 -3.36 -7.14 2.57
CA LEU A 160 -2.19 -6.46 3.13
C LEU A 160 -0.89 -7.21 2.85
N GLY A 161 -0.86 -8.50 3.15
CA GLY A 161 0.32 -9.33 2.97
C GLY A 161 0.73 -9.46 1.50
N ASP A 162 -0.23 -9.61 0.60
CA ASP A 162 0.02 -9.67 -0.84
C ASP A 162 0.44 -8.31 -1.39
N ALA A 163 -0.24 -7.21 -1.02
CA ALA A 163 0.12 -5.86 -1.48
C ALA A 163 1.54 -5.48 -1.06
N LEU A 164 1.90 -5.67 0.21
CA LEU A 164 3.25 -5.35 0.70
C LEU A 164 4.32 -6.26 0.07
N HIS A 165 4.03 -7.56 -0.07
CA HIS A 165 4.95 -8.48 -0.74
C HIS A 165 5.18 -8.06 -2.20
N ASP A 166 4.11 -7.82 -2.96
CA ASP A 166 4.20 -7.58 -4.39
C ASP A 166 4.80 -6.22 -4.71
N HIS A 167 4.52 -5.21 -3.89
CA HIS A 167 5.15 -3.90 -3.93
C HIS A 167 6.68 -4.00 -3.79
N ILE A 168 7.18 -4.58 -2.68
CA ILE A 168 8.62 -4.76 -2.45
C ILE A 168 9.26 -5.59 -3.57
N ARG A 169 8.58 -6.64 -4.05
CA ARG A 169 9.10 -7.45 -5.17
C ARG A 169 9.18 -6.66 -6.47
N TRP A 170 8.22 -5.79 -6.73
CA TRP A 170 8.22 -4.93 -7.90
C TRP A 170 9.33 -3.90 -7.82
N GLU A 171 9.53 -3.26 -6.67
CA GLU A 171 10.59 -2.27 -6.51
C GLU A 171 11.95 -2.87 -6.78
N GLU A 172 12.23 -4.00 -6.13
CA GLU A 172 13.46 -4.74 -6.36
C GLU A 172 13.59 -5.16 -7.83
N ARG A 173 12.57 -5.74 -8.45
CA ARG A 173 12.75 -6.37 -9.78
C ARG A 173 12.62 -5.41 -10.95
N VAL A 174 12.01 -4.25 -10.75
CA VAL A 174 11.61 -3.36 -11.83
C VAL A 174 12.01 -1.91 -11.54
N LEU A 175 11.61 -1.36 -10.39
CA LEU A 175 11.87 0.05 -10.10
C LEU A 175 13.36 0.33 -9.91
N PHE A 176 14.04 -0.39 -9.02
CA PHE A 176 15.44 -0.18 -8.72
C PHE A 176 16.34 -0.38 -9.94
N PRO A 177 16.17 -1.43 -10.78
CA PRO A 177 16.90 -1.53 -12.04
C PRO A 177 16.67 -0.35 -12.99
N ALA A 178 15.46 0.19 -13.06
CA ALA A 178 15.16 1.37 -13.88
C ALA A 178 15.85 2.63 -13.34
N ILE A 179 15.83 2.81 -12.01
CA ILE A 179 16.55 3.89 -11.34
C ILE A 179 18.06 3.75 -11.58
N GLU A 180 18.63 2.56 -11.41
CA GLU A 180 20.05 2.30 -11.64
C GLU A 180 20.48 2.64 -13.07
N HIS A 181 19.62 2.41 -14.06
CA HIS A 181 19.87 2.78 -15.45
C HIS A 181 19.84 4.30 -15.68
N ALA A 182 18.98 5.04 -14.97
CA ALA A 182 18.87 6.49 -15.06
C ALA A 182 19.85 7.25 -14.14
N LEU A 183 20.53 6.54 -13.22
CA LEU A 183 21.30 7.14 -12.14
C LEU A 183 22.62 7.75 -12.64
N THR A 184 22.71 9.08 -12.63
CA THR A 184 23.98 9.79 -12.90
C THR A 184 24.93 9.71 -11.71
N PRO A 185 26.26 9.87 -11.89
CA PRO A 185 27.21 9.89 -10.79
C PRO A 185 26.89 10.95 -9.72
N GLU A 186 26.42 12.12 -10.13
CA GLU A 186 26.03 13.21 -9.23
C GLU A 186 24.79 12.84 -8.42
N ALA A 187 23.78 12.27 -9.08
CA ALA A 187 22.56 11.78 -8.42
C ALA A 187 22.88 10.64 -7.46
N ALA A 188 23.73 9.68 -7.86
CA ALA A 188 24.20 8.59 -7.03
C ALA A 188 24.93 9.10 -5.76
N ALA A 189 25.82 10.08 -5.92
CA ALA A 189 26.53 10.68 -4.79
C ALA A 189 25.57 11.43 -3.86
N SER A 190 24.57 12.14 -4.40
CA SER A 190 23.55 12.83 -3.59
C SER A 190 22.70 11.83 -2.82
N LEU A 191 22.16 10.83 -3.51
CA LEU A 191 21.36 9.76 -2.92
C LEU A 191 22.17 8.97 -1.87
N GLY A 192 23.43 8.68 -2.13
CA GLY A 192 24.32 8.03 -1.16
C GLY A 192 24.51 8.83 0.13
N ARG A 193 24.64 10.17 0.05
CA ARG A 193 24.75 11.03 1.23
C ARG A 193 23.46 11.06 2.05
N GLU A 194 22.32 11.22 1.39
CA GLU A 194 20.99 11.23 2.03
C GLU A 194 20.69 9.89 2.70
N THR A 195 20.96 8.78 2.01
CA THR A 195 20.66 7.43 2.51
C THR A 195 21.62 6.97 3.62
N ALA A 196 22.83 7.50 3.66
CA ALA A 196 23.73 7.31 4.79
C ALA A 196 23.19 7.95 6.09
N GLN A 197 22.38 9.02 5.99
CA GLN A 197 21.82 9.70 7.16
C GLN A 197 20.65 8.91 7.76
N PHE A 198 19.66 8.50 6.96
CA PHE A 198 18.50 7.79 7.52
C PHE A 198 18.81 6.36 7.98
N SER A 199 19.76 5.69 7.32
CA SER A 199 20.21 4.37 7.76
C SER A 199 20.87 4.41 9.14
N GLN A 200 21.40 5.56 9.59
CA GLN A 200 21.93 5.73 10.95
C GLN A 200 20.82 6.01 11.98
N THR A 201 19.81 6.81 11.63
CA THR A 201 18.70 7.14 12.54
C THR A 201 17.72 6.00 12.76
N ARG A 202 17.43 5.17 11.74
CA ARG A 202 16.49 4.02 11.91
C ARG A 202 17.16 2.75 12.42
N VAL A 203 18.42 2.49 12.07
CA VAL A 203 19.18 1.33 12.59
C VAL A 203 19.63 1.53 14.06
N GLY A 204 19.55 2.77 14.57
CA GLY A 204 19.91 3.16 15.94
C GLY A 204 18.77 3.17 16.98
N ALA A 205 17.49 3.04 16.57
CA ALA A 205 16.31 3.18 17.45
C ALA A 205 16.05 1.99 18.39
N ARG A 206 17.11 1.44 19.02
CA ARG A 206 17.02 0.35 20.02
C ARG A 206 16.89 0.84 21.46
N THR A 207 16.77 2.13 21.74
CA THR A 207 16.57 2.63 23.10
C THR A 207 15.17 3.23 23.25
N ALA A 208 14.37 2.60 24.12
CA ALA A 208 13.02 3.06 24.46
C ALA A 208 12.96 4.44 25.14
N ALA A 209 14.10 5.09 25.39
CA ALA A 209 14.21 6.34 26.13
C ALA A 209 13.94 7.60 25.27
N GLU A 210 14.21 7.57 23.96
CA GLU A 210 14.01 8.74 23.07
C GLU A 210 12.60 8.82 22.48
N ARG A 211 11.77 7.80 22.70
CA ARG A 211 10.36 7.72 22.23
C ARG A 211 9.43 8.80 22.80
N ARG A 212 9.86 9.60 23.78
CA ARG A 212 8.98 10.54 24.51
C ARG A 212 9.11 12.00 24.06
N THR A 213 10.00 12.31 23.12
CA THR A 213 10.26 13.71 22.69
C THR A 213 10.07 13.96 21.20
N LEU A 214 9.59 12.96 20.43
CA LEU A 214 9.26 13.09 19.01
C LEU A 214 7.75 12.90 18.76
N ASP A 215 6.92 13.39 19.69
CA ASP A 215 5.47 13.58 19.50
C ASP A 215 5.15 14.78 18.59
N GLU A 216 6.12 15.28 17.82
CA GLU A 216 5.81 16.08 16.64
C GLU A 216 5.51 15.11 15.49
N PRO A 217 4.26 15.08 14.98
CA PRO A 217 3.97 14.27 13.80
C PRO A 217 4.83 14.80 12.67
N CYS A 218 5.80 14.00 12.22
CA CYS A 218 6.45 14.21 10.94
C CYS A 218 5.33 14.07 9.92
N GLY A 219 4.70 15.18 9.53
CA GLY A 219 3.49 15.19 8.72
C GLY A 219 3.73 14.52 7.38
N THR A 220 3.54 13.21 7.32
CA THR A 220 3.47 12.48 6.07
C THR A 220 2.05 12.60 5.55
N ARG A 221 1.86 12.43 4.24
CA ARG A 221 0.52 12.34 3.65
C ARG A 221 -0.33 11.21 4.27
N TRP A 222 0.30 10.25 4.94
CA TRP A 222 -0.33 9.12 5.60
C TRP A 222 -0.74 9.40 7.05
N ASP A 223 -0.32 10.53 7.62
CA ASP A 223 -0.79 11.04 8.91
C ASP A 223 -2.09 11.82 8.71
N LEU A 224 -3.19 11.10 8.47
CA LEU A 224 -4.50 11.72 8.54
C LEU A 224 -4.89 11.86 10.02
N PRO A 225 -5.21 13.07 10.52
CA PRO A 225 -5.79 13.20 11.85
C PRO A 225 -7.14 12.47 11.87
N ALA A 226 -7.44 11.78 12.97
CA ALA A 226 -8.77 11.27 13.23
C ALA A 226 -9.77 12.41 12.99
N SER A 227 -10.72 12.17 12.08
CA SER A 227 -11.67 13.18 11.60
C SER A 227 -12.26 13.97 12.77
N SER A 228 -11.91 15.25 12.86
CA SER A 228 -12.55 16.20 13.77
C SER A 228 -13.96 16.52 13.26
N GLN A 229 -14.89 15.60 13.48
CA GLN A 229 -16.33 15.88 13.48
C GLN A 229 -16.83 15.67 14.90
N ASP A 230 -16.43 16.56 15.80
CA ASP A 230 -17.12 16.81 17.07
C ASP A 230 -16.65 18.16 17.63
N ARG A 231 -17.18 19.24 17.04
CA ARG A 231 -17.44 20.51 17.73
C ARG A 231 -18.70 21.11 17.16
N ALA A 232 -19.84 20.52 17.53
CA ALA A 232 -21.04 21.32 17.70
C ALA A 232 -20.92 21.98 19.07
N GLU A 233 -20.63 23.27 19.09
CA GLU A 233 -20.82 24.11 20.27
C GLU A 233 -22.19 24.82 20.17
N PRO A 234 -22.79 25.19 21.32
CA PRO A 234 -24.24 25.29 21.54
C PRO A 234 -24.95 26.46 20.86
#